data_AF-A0A7K3EWT1-F1
#
_entry.id   AF-A0A7K3EWT1-F1
#
_cell.length_a   1.000
_cell.length_b   1.000
_cell.length_c   1.000
_cell.angle_alpha   90.00
_cell.angle_beta   90.00
_cell.angle_gamma   90.00
#
_symmetry.space_group_name_H-M   'P 1'
#
loop_
_entity.id
_entity.type
_entity.pdbx_description
1 polymer ?
#
loop_
_entity_poly.entity_id
_entity_poly.type
_entity_poly.pdbx_seq_one_letter_code
_entity_poly.pdbx_strand_id
1 'polypeptide(L)'
;MTQQPRSTASTPATDGATGTPPAASSRPAPHPPLADPRPPAEHRVWPRTFHDRLTAPLPGLRALARFAREGAVRPGREGLADIPRLPCAPGPLPRVDADTVAVTWAGHASWVVSIGGLTVLTDPVWSRRILGTPARITPVGVPWSALPRVDAVVISHNHYDHLDAPTLRRLPRDTPVLVPAGLGRWFHRRRFTHVTELD
;
A
#
# COMPACT_ATOMS: atom_id res chain seq x y z
N MET A 1 74.41 1.73 8.85
CA MET A 1 75.11 2.62 7.89
C MET A 1 74.08 3.07 6.87
N THR A 2 73.67 4.33 6.70
CA THR A 2 74.18 5.61 7.17
C THR A 2 73.12 6.67 6.87
N GLN A 3 72.72 7.37 7.94
CA GLN A 3 72.40 8.81 8.07
C GLN A 3 71.36 9.52 7.18
N GLN A 4 70.49 10.23 7.90
CA GLN A 4 69.82 11.47 7.50
C GLN A 4 70.84 12.56 7.07
N PRO A 5 70.34 13.68 6.52
CA PRO A 5 70.57 14.92 7.24
C PRO A 5 69.34 15.84 7.36
N ARG A 6 69.43 16.70 8.38
CA ARG A 6 68.52 17.79 8.75
C ARG A 6 68.87 19.12 8.06
N SER A 7 67.96 20.08 8.25
CA SER A 7 68.10 21.55 8.21
C SER A 7 67.77 22.20 6.85
N THR A 8 67.02 23.30 6.73
CA THR A 8 66.74 24.44 7.62
C THR A 8 65.35 25.05 7.37
N ALA A 9 64.84 25.75 8.38
CA ALA A 9 63.58 26.51 8.38
C ALA A 9 63.62 27.77 7.51
N SER A 10 62.43 28.20 7.03
CA SER A 10 62.07 29.61 6.96
C SER A 10 60.54 29.76 7.02
N THR A 11 60.10 30.60 7.95
CA THR A 11 58.73 31.07 8.17
C THR A 11 58.33 32.08 7.09
N PRO A 12 57.03 32.18 6.76
CA PRO A 12 56.42 33.48 6.96
C PRO A 12 55.14 33.39 7.82
N ALA A 13 54.98 34.43 8.62
CA ALA A 13 53.84 34.70 9.47
C ALA A 13 52.60 35.10 8.65
N THR A 14 51.51 35.40 9.37
CA THR A 14 50.29 36.15 8.95
C THR A 14 49.27 35.20 8.28
N ASP A 15 48.05 34.95 8.78
CA ASP A 15 47.22 35.63 9.76
C ASP A 15 46.20 34.65 10.35
N GLY A 16 45.86 34.85 11.62
CA GLY A 16 44.76 34.17 12.28
C GLY A 16 43.42 34.66 11.73
N ALA A 17 42.80 33.86 10.87
CA ALA A 17 41.37 33.95 10.59
C ALA A 17 40.68 32.77 11.29
N THR A 18 40.29 32.98 12.55
CA THR A 18 39.36 32.12 13.28
C THR A 18 37.97 32.32 12.67
N GLY A 19 37.78 31.83 11.44
CA GLY A 19 36.48 31.76 10.81
C GLY A 19 35.70 30.60 11.41
N THR A 20 34.81 30.89 12.36
CA THR A 20 33.74 29.95 12.71
C THR A 20 33.02 29.57 11.42
N PRO A 21 32.96 28.28 11.03
CA PRO A 21 32.20 27.91 9.84
C PRO A 21 30.75 28.38 10.06
N PRO A 22 30.13 29.03 9.06
CA PRO A 22 28.76 29.50 9.21
C PRO A 22 27.90 28.32 9.62
N ALA A 23 27.18 28.45 10.74
CA ALA A 23 26.25 27.45 11.21
C ALA A 23 25.32 27.11 10.04
N ALA A 24 25.47 25.91 9.48
CA ALA A 24 24.61 25.44 8.42
C ALA A 24 23.19 25.50 8.96
N SER A 25 22.40 26.46 8.45
CA SER A 25 20.98 26.59 8.74
C SER A 25 20.30 25.32 8.26
N SER A 26 20.19 24.32 9.14
CA SER A 26 19.46 23.10 8.85
C SER A 26 18.00 23.47 8.72
N ARG A 27 17.54 23.59 7.47
CA ARG A 27 16.12 23.70 7.18
C ARG A 27 15.44 22.48 7.82
N PRO A 28 14.45 22.64 8.71
CA PRO A 28 13.79 21.49 9.31
C PRO A 28 13.28 20.59 8.20
N ALA A 29 13.49 19.28 8.36
CA ALA A 29 13.03 18.30 7.39
C ALA A 29 11.54 18.55 7.11
N PRO A 30 11.11 18.48 5.83
CA PRO A 30 9.73 18.81 5.45
C PRO A 30 8.69 17.89 6.10
N HIS A 31 9.13 16.78 6.68
CA HIS A 31 8.32 15.79 7.36
C HIS A 31 8.98 15.40 8.69
N PRO A 32 8.19 15.06 9.72
CA PRO A 32 8.71 14.47 10.93
C PRO A 32 9.50 13.20 10.61
N PRO A 33 10.50 12.82 11.43
CA PRO A 33 11.18 11.54 11.26
C PRO A 33 10.14 10.40 11.30
N LEU A 34 10.35 9.39 10.45
CA LEU A 34 9.51 8.19 10.49
C LEU A 34 9.58 7.62 11.91
N ALA A 35 8.42 7.41 12.52
CA ALA A 35 8.36 6.68 13.77
C ALA A 35 8.87 5.25 13.55
N ASP A 36 9.54 4.68 14.56
CA ASP A 36 9.95 3.29 14.50
C ASP A 36 8.74 2.39 14.20
N PRO A 37 8.89 1.37 13.34
CA PRO A 37 7.83 0.42 13.07
C PRO A 37 7.35 -0.18 14.39
N ARG A 38 6.07 0.02 14.70
CA ARG A 38 5.48 -0.59 15.89
C ARG A 38 5.39 -2.12 15.72
N PRO A 39 5.54 -2.90 16.80
CA PRO A 39 5.47 -4.36 16.72
C PRO A 39 4.16 -4.85 16.09
N PRO A 40 4.21 -5.92 15.27
CA PRO A 40 3.01 -6.62 14.83
C PRO A 40 2.18 -7.11 16.03
N ALA A 41 0.86 -7.14 15.88
CA ALA A 41 -0.09 -7.61 16.89
C ALA A 41 -0.10 -6.86 18.25
N GLU A 42 0.57 -5.72 18.38
CA GLU A 42 0.40 -4.82 19.53
C GLU A 42 -1.08 -4.42 19.68
N HIS A 43 -1.64 -4.55 20.89
CA HIS A 43 -3.02 -4.16 21.16
C HIS A 43 -3.17 -2.63 21.09
N ARG A 44 -4.08 -2.15 20.23
CA ARG A 44 -4.27 -0.72 19.96
C ARG A 44 -5.68 -0.28 20.32
N VAL A 45 -5.78 0.93 20.85
CA VAL A 45 -7.07 1.59 21.11
C VAL A 45 -7.25 2.67 20.06
N TRP A 46 -8.29 2.51 19.25
CA TRP A 46 -8.61 3.44 18.17
C TRP A 46 -9.67 4.46 18.61
N PRO A 47 -9.62 5.71 18.11
CA PRO A 47 -10.71 6.65 18.26
C PRO A 47 -12.02 6.04 17.73
N ARG A 48 -13.14 6.31 18.41
CA ARG A 48 -14.45 5.79 18.00
C ARG A 48 -14.94 6.37 16.67
N THR A 49 -14.44 7.54 16.30
CA THR A 49 -14.86 8.30 15.12
C THR A 49 -13.66 8.64 14.25
N PHE A 50 -13.82 8.49 12.94
CA PHE A 50 -12.83 8.92 11.94
C PHE A 50 -12.94 10.40 11.56
N HIS A 51 -13.80 11.17 12.24
CA HIS A 51 -14.10 12.56 11.91
C HIS A 51 -12.81 13.40 11.83
N ASP A 52 -11.89 13.20 12.77
CA ASP A 52 -10.63 13.95 12.86
C ASP A 52 -9.59 13.53 11.80
N ARG A 53 -9.88 12.48 11.02
CA ARG A 53 -9.02 11.95 9.95
C ARG A 53 -9.55 12.25 8.55
N LEU A 54 -10.67 12.97 8.44
CA LEU A 54 -11.19 13.41 7.16
C LEU A 54 -10.27 14.48 6.57
N THR A 55 -9.66 14.18 5.43
CA THR A 55 -8.84 15.15 4.66
C THR A 55 -9.69 16.13 3.86
N ALA A 56 -10.99 15.88 3.76
CA ALA A 56 -11.98 16.75 3.12
C ALA A 56 -13.37 16.55 3.75
N PRO A 57 -14.23 17.58 3.76
CA PRO A 57 -15.61 17.45 4.23
C PRO A 57 -16.40 16.47 3.37
N LEU A 58 -17.37 15.78 3.97
CA LEU A 58 -18.26 14.86 3.25
C LEU A 58 -19.06 15.60 2.16
N PRO A 59 -19.44 14.92 1.05
CA PRO A 59 -20.22 15.54 -0.02
C PRO A 59 -21.54 16.11 0.49
N GLY A 60 -21.75 17.42 0.30
CA GLY A 60 -23.02 18.07 0.62
C GLY A 60 -24.14 17.77 -0.39
N LEU A 61 -25.36 18.22 -0.08
CA LEU A 61 -26.56 18.02 -0.92
C LEU A 61 -26.37 18.46 -2.38
N ARG A 62 -25.62 19.54 -2.63
CA ARG A 62 -25.31 20.02 -3.99
C ARG A 62 -24.44 19.03 -4.78
N ALA A 63 -23.48 18.38 -4.13
CA ALA A 63 -22.63 17.38 -4.77
C ALA A 63 -23.47 16.13 -5.13
N LEU A 64 -24.37 15.71 -4.24
CA LEU A 64 -25.31 14.61 -4.51
C LEU A 64 -26.26 14.95 -5.67
N ALA A 65 -26.85 16.15 -5.68
CA ALA A 65 -27.72 16.60 -6.76
C ALA A 65 -26.98 16.66 -8.11
N ARG A 66 -25.72 17.06 -8.11
CA ARG A 66 -24.86 17.04 -9.30
C ARG A 66 -24.65 15.61 -9.82
N PHE A 67 -24.29 14.67 -8.96
CA PHE A 67 -24.14 13.25 -9.34
C PHE A 67 -25.43 12.66 -9.93
N ALA A 68 -26.58 12.98 -9.32
CA ALA A 68 -27.88 12.54 -9.82
C ALA A 68 -28.20 13.14 -11.20
N ARG A 69 -27.93 14.44 -11.39
CA ARG A 69 -28.18 15.16 -12.65
C ARG A 69 -27.26 14.70 -13.78
N GLU A 70 -26.02 14.37 -13.48
CA GLU A 70 -25.01 13.96 -14.46
C GLU A 70 -25.16 12.48 -14.86
N GLY A 71 -25.98 11.69 -14.17
CA GLY A 71 -26.29 10.30 -14.55
C GLY A 71 -25.07 9.36 -14.59
N ALA A 72 -23.96 9.75 -13.97
CA ALA A 72 -22.63 9.16 -14.14
C ALA A 72 -22.42 7.80 -13.44
N VAL A 73 -23.46 7.01 -13.25
CA VAL A 73 -23.36 5.70 -12.57
C VAL A 73 -23.04 4.57 -13.55
N ARG A 74 -23.33 4.75 -14.85
CA ARG A 74 -22.97 3.78 -15.89
C ARG A 74 -22.42 4.46 -17.13
N PRO A 75 -21.31 3.95 -17.69
CA PRO A 75 -20.82 4.43 -18.98
C PRO A 75 -21.88 4.21 -20.07
N GLY A 76 -22.05 5.22 -20.92
CA GLY A 76 -22.89 5.13 -22.13
C GLY A 76 -22.33 4.13 -23.15
N ARG A 77 -23.04 3.92 -24.26
CA ARG A 77 -22.61 2.98 -25.33
C ARG A 77 -21.18 3.20 -25.80
N GLU A 78 -20.77 4.45 -25.93
CA GLU A 78 -19.41 4.83 -26.34
C GLU A 78 -18.36 4.38 -25.31
N GLY A 79 -18.61 4.57 -24.01
CA GLY A 79 -17.72 4.11 -22.94
C GLY A 79 -17.67 2.58 -22.79
N LEU A 80 -18.63 1.85 -23.38
CA LEU A 80 -18.62 0.39 -23.46
C LEU A 80 -17.91 -0.13 -24.72
N ALA A 81 -17.73 0.71 -25.75
CA ALA A 81 -17.16 0.28 -27.04
C ALA A 81 -15.69 -0.13 -26.94
N ASP A 82 -14.95 0.45 -25.98
CA ASP A 82 -13.53 0.14 -25.75
C ASP A 82 -13.29 -1.04 -24.82
N ILE A 83 -14.35 -1.68 -24.29
CA ILE A 83 -14.22 -2.86 -23.42
C ILE A 83 -13.32 -3.95 -24.03
N PRO A 84 -13.44 -4.33 -25.31
CA PRO A 84 -12.58 -5.34 -25.91
C PRO A 84 -11.10 -4.94 -26.01
N ARG A 85 -10.79 -3.65 -25.87
CA ARG A 85 -9.43 -3.09 -25.92
C ARG A 85 -8.77 -3.01 -24.54
N LEU A 86 -9.49 -3.32 -23.47
CA LEU A 86 -8.93 -3.30 -22.13
C LEU A 86 -7.74 -4.28 -22.05
N PRO A 87 -6.54 -3.81 -21.69
CA PRO A 87 -5.37 -4.66 -21.61
C PRO A 87 -5.56 -5.68 -20.48
N CYS A 88 -5.87 -6.91 -20.86
CA CYS A 88 -6.04 -8.03 -19.93
C CYS A 88 -5.32 -9.24 -20.50
N ALA A 89 -4.28 -9.69 -19.82
CA ALA A 89 -3.52 -10.88 -20.17
C ALA A 89 -3.50 -11.83 -18.96
N PRO A 90 -4.58 -12.59 -18.72
CA PRO A 90 -4.59 -13.56 -17.64
C PRO A 90 -3.51 -14.61 -17.87
N GLY A 91 -2.74 -14.91 -16.84
CA GLY A 91 -1.60 -15.80 -16.97
C GLY A 91 -1.11 -16.32 -15.62
N PRO A 92 -0.14 -17.25 -15.65
CA PRO A 92 0.57 -17.65 -14.45
C PRO A 92 1.39 -16.46 -13.92
N LEU A 93 1.68 -16.49 -12.61
CA LEU A 93 2.60 -15.55 -12.01
C LEU A 93 4.02 -15.74 -12.59
N PRO A 94 4.81 -14.67 -12.72
CA PRO A 94 6.23 -14.80 -13.04
C PRO A 94 6.94 -15.63 -11.96
N ARG A 95 7.89 -16.47 -12.37
CA ARG A 95 8.78 -17.16 -11.43
C ARG A 95 9.90 -16.22 -11.05
N VAL A 96 9.97 -15.88 -9.77
CA VAL A 96 11.01 -15.00 -9.19
C VAL A 96 11.61 -15.66 -7.96
N ASP A 97 12.88 -15.37 -7.69
CA ASP A 97 13.58 -15.78 -6.46
C ASP A 97 13.25 -14.83 -5.29
N ALA A 98 13.82 -15.10 -4.12
CA ALA A 98 13.56 -14.31 -2.93
C ALA A 98 14.15 -12.88 -3.01
N ASP A 99 15.18 -12.68 -3.84
CA ASP A 99 15.88 -11.41 -4.00
C ASP A 99 15.20 -10.50 -5.04
N THR A 100 14.21 -11.02 -5.78
CA THR A 100 13.49 -10.31 -6.82
C THR A 100 12.05 -9.99 -6.39
N VAL A 101 11.67 -8.71 -6.47
CA VAL A 101 10.29 -8.28 -6.28
C VAL A 101 9.52 -8.42 -7.61
N ALA A 102 8.36 -9.09 -7.57
CA ALA A 102 7.42 -9.11 -8.68
C ALA A 102 6.05 -8.60 -8.24
N VAL A 103 5.40 -7.83 -9.11
CA VAL A 103 4.06 -7.30 -8.89
C VAL A 103 3.19 -7.67 -10.08
N THR A 104 2.16 -8.47 -9.84
CA THR A 104 1.21 -8.90 -10.86
C THR A 104 -0.16 -8.30 -10.60
N TRP A 105 -0.74 -7.63 -11.60
CA TRP A 105 -2.08 -7.06 -11.51
C TRP A 105 -3.15 -8.14 -11.72
N ALA A 106 -4.03 -8.33 -10.73
CA ALA A 106 -5.16 -9.26 -10.83
C ALA A 106 -6.46 -8.55 -11.27
N GLY A 107 -6.49 -7.22 -11.24
CA GLY A 107 -7.60 -6.37 -11.67
C GLY A 107 -8.12 -5.47 -10.55
N HIS A 108 -8.71 -4.31 -10.90
CA HIS A 108 -9.10 -3.27 -9.93
C HIS A 108 -7.90 -2.86 -9.06
N ALA A 109 -8.04 -2.91 -7.74
CA ALA A 109 -6.98 -2.70 -6.76
C ALA A 109 -6.34 -4.01 -6.29
N SER A 110 -6.67 -5.16 -6.90
CA SER A 110 -6.10 -6.44 -6.52
C SER A 110 -4.73 -6.68 -7.15
N TRP A 111 -3.72 -6.81 -6.30
CA TRP A 111 -2.36 -7.16 -6.72
C TRP A 111 -1.87 -8.43 -6.02
N VAL A 112 -1.07 -9.21 -6.74
CA VAL A 112 -0.25 -10.28 -6.18
C VAL A 112 1.19 -9.77 -6.15
N VAL A 113 1.76 -9.66 -4.96
CA VAL A 113 3.11 -9.14 -4.74
C VAL A 113 3.98 -10.29 -4.23
N SER A 114 5.02 -10.63 -4.98
CA SER A 114 6.08 -11.54 -4.56
C SER A 114 7.25 -10.71 -4.05
N ILE A 115 7.63 -10.87 -2.79
CA ILE A 115 8.71 -10.09 -2.14
C ILE A 115 9.37 -10.91 -1.04
N GLY A 116 10.70 -11.04 -1.05
CA GLY A 116 11.42 -11.78 0.00
C GLY A 116 11.00 -13.25 0.09
N GLY A 117 10.56 -13.86 -1.02
CA GLY A 117 9.99 -15.21 -1.05
C GLY A 117 8.55 -15.32 -0.52
N LEU A 118 7.92 -14.22 -0.11
CA LEU A 118 6.54 -14.17 0.36
C LEU A 118 5.57 -13.79 -0.75
N THR A 119 4.35 -14.30 -0.69
CA THR A 119 3.22 -13.89 -1.52
C THR A 119 2.23 -13.04 -0.72
N VAL A 120 2.13 -11.76 -1.04
CA VAL A 120 1.20 -10.81 -0.41
C VAL A 120 0.10 -10.41 -1.39
N LEU A 121 -1.15 -10.47 -0.94
CA LEU A 121 -2.27 -9.92 -1.70
C LEU A 121 -2.66 -8.54 -1.18
N THR A 122 -2.94 -7.60 -2.09
CA THR A 122 -3.57 -6.31 -1.73
C THR A 122 -5.00 -6.30 -2.23
N ASP A 123 -5.94 -5.79 -1.42
CA ASP A 123 -7.38 -5.64 -1.74
C ASP A 123 -7.96 -6.77 -2.62
N PRO A 124 -7.89 -8.05 -2.18
CA PRO A 124 -8.09 -9.18 -3.06
C PRO A 124 -9.57 -9.36 -3.43
N VAL A 125 -9.89 -9.21 -4.71
CA VAL A 125 -11.23 -9.40 -5.28
C VAL A 125 -11.19 -10.38 -6.45
N TRP A 126 -11.50 -11.64 -6.16
CA TRP A 126 -11.68 -12.73 -7.13
C TRP A 126 -13.16 -13.01 -7.44
N SER A 127 -14.08 -12.28 -6.83
CA SER A 127 -15.51 -12.39 -7.15
C SER A 127 -15.83 -11.84 -8.54
N ARG A 128 -16.72 -12.52 -9.27
CA ARG A 128 -17.23 -12.04 -10.56
C ARG A 128 -18.06 -10.76 -10.42
N ARG A 129 -18.75 -10.61 -9.28
CA ARG A 129 -19.64 -9.49 -9.00
C ARG A 129 -19.46 -9.07 -7.54
N ILE A 130 -19.38 -7.77 -7.34
CA ILE A 130 -19.41 -7.14 -6.02
C ILE A 130 -20.86 -6.72 -5.75
N LEU A 131 -21.30 -6.76 -4.48
CA LEU A 131 -22.67 -6.41 -4.13
C LEU A 131 -22.97 -4.95 -4.55
N GLY A 132 -24.03 -4.75 -5.32
CA GLY A 132 -24.44 -3.42 -5.79
C GLY A 132 -23.73 -2.92 -7.06
N THR A 133 -22.84 -3.70 -7.68
CA THR A 133 -22.17 -3.33 -8.93
C THR A 133 -22.45 -4.31 -10.09
N PRO A 134 -22.24 -3.88 -11.35
CA PRO A 134 -22.20 -4.81 -12.48
C PRO A 134 -21.15 -5.91 -12.29
N ALA A 135 -21.30 -7.00 -13.04
CA ALA A 135 -20.22 -7.99 -13.10
C ALA A 135 -18.94 -7.35 -13.66
N ARG A 136 -17.78 -7.79 -13.18
CA ARG A 136 -16.49 -7.35 -13.72
C ARG A 136 -16.41 -7.64 -15.22
N ILE A 137 -15.80 -6.72 -15.96
CA ILE A 137 -15.76 -6.74 -17.42
C ILE A 137 -14.64 -7.66 -17.93
N THR A 138 -13.46 -7.57 -17.35
CA THR A 138 -12.31 -8.44 -17.65
C THR A 138 -12.35 -9.71 -16.80
N PRO A 139 -11.65 -10.80 -17.17
CA PRO A 139 -11.35 -11.93 -16.27
C PRO A 139 -10.26 -11.57 -15.25
N VAL A 140 -10.16 -12.34 -14.15
CA VAL A 140 -9.16 -12.04 -13.11
C VAL A 140 -7.78 -12.33 -13.70
N GLY A 141 -6.82 -11.42 -13.50
CA GLY A 141 -5.49 -11.51 -14.13
C GLY A 141 -4.71 -12.75 -13.70
N VAL A 142 -4.99 -13.29 -12.51
CA VAL A 142 -4.36 -14.51 -11.99
C VAL A 142 -5.46 -15.46 -11.48
N PRO A 143 -5.60 -16.68 -12.02
CA PRO A 143 -6.53 -17.67 -11.49
C PRO A 143 -6.23 -17.99 -10.03
N TRP A 144 -7.26 -18.16 -9.19
CA TRP A 144 -7.06 -18.48 -7.77
C TRP A 144 -6.24 -19.76 -7.56
N SER A 145 -6.46 -20.76 -8.41
CA SER A 145 -5.73 -22.05 -8.38
C SER A 145 -4.26 -21.93 -8.78
N ALA A 146 -3.85 -20.80 -9.36
CA ALA A 146 -2.46 -20.53 -9.73
C ALA A 146 -1.71 -19.70 -8.68
N LEU A 147 -2.39 -19.29 -7.60
CA LEU A 147 -1.74 -18.59 -6.50
C LEU A 147 -0.90 -19.58 -5.66
N PRO A 148 0.34 -19.21 -5.30
CA PRO A 148 1.06 -19.82 -4.19
C PRO A 148 0.29 -19.68 -2.88
N ARG A 149 0.83 -20.26 -1.81
CA ARG A 149 0.35 -19.95 -0.46
C ARG A 149 0.40 -18.43 -0.25
N VAL A 150 -0.71 -17.84 0.18
CA VAL A 150 -0.78 -16.42 0.54
C VAL A 150 -0.26 -16.26 1.96
N ASP A 151 0.84 -15.51 2.09
CA ASP A 151 1.53 -15.28 3.36
C ASP A 151 0.98 -14.07 4.11
N ALA A 152 0.41 -13.09 3.41
CA ALA A 152 -0.31 -11.98 4.03
C ALA A 152 -1.34 -11.35 3.08
N VAL A 153 -2.30 -10.65 3.67
CA VAL A 153 -3.23 -9.76 2.95
C VAL A 153 -3.16 -8.37 3.52
N VAL A 154 -3.13 -7.36 2.65
CA VAL A 154 -3.26 -5.96 3.01
C VAL A 154 -4.59 -5.44 2.49
N ILE A 155 -5.37 -4.82 3.36
CA ILE A 155 -6.65 -4.19 3.01
C ILE A 155 -6.51 -2.67 3.20
N SER A 156 -6.87 -1.92 2.17
CA SER A 156 -6.86 -0.45 2.22
C SER A 156 -8.07 0.12 2.95
N HIS A 157 -9.28 -0.41 2.72
CA HIS A 157 -10.53 0.06 3.35
C HIS A 157 -11.71 -0.93 3.23
N ASN A 158 -12.87 -0.54 3.80
CA ASN A 158 -14.08 -1.36 3.98
C ASN A 158 -15.12 -1.22 2.83
N HIS A 159 -14.73 -0.85 1.61
CA HIS A 159 -15.67 -0.94 0.49
C HIS A 159 -15.64 -2.33 -0.13
N TYR A 160 -16.77 -2.80 -0.65
CA TYR A 160 -16.89 -4.18 -1.13
C TYR A 160 -16.00 -4.50 -2.35
N ASP A 161 -15.59 -3.48 -3.09
CA ASP A 161 -14.62 -3.57 -4.19
C ASP A 161 -13.16 -3.63 -3.72
N HIS A 162 -12.90 -3.53 -2.42
CA HIS A 162 -11.59 -3.74 -1.79
C HIS A 162 -11.62 -4.85 -0.71
N LEU A 163 -12.78 -5.07 -0.08
CA LEU A 163 -13.01 -6.03 0.99
C LEU A 163 -13.99 -7.14 0.53
N ASP A 164 -13.54 -7.99 -0.39
CA ASP A 164 -14.37 -9.06 -0.95
C ASP A 164 -14.43 -10.28 -0.02
N ALA A 165 -15.47 -10.35 0.81
CA ALA A 165 -15.68 -11.45 1.75
C ALA A 165 -15.65 -12.86 1.11
N PRO A 166 -16.27 -13.12 -0.08
CA PRO A 166 -16.08 -14.38 -0.80
C PRO A 166 -14.64 -14.76 -1.11
N THR A 167 -13.79 -13.81 -1.49
CA THR A 167 -12.36 -14.07 -1.72
C THR A 167 -11.65 -14.38 -0.41
N LEU A 168 -11.85 -13.55 0.62
CA LEU A 168 -11.23 -13.77 1.94
C LEU A 168 -11.66 -15.10 2.59
N ARG A 169 -12.85 -15.61 2.28
CA ARG A 169 -13.29 -16.93 2.76
C ARG A 169 -12.43 -18.08 2.23
N ARG A 170 -11.69 -17.91 1.14
CA ARG A 170 -10.83 -18.94 0.55
C ARG A 170 -9.48 -19.06 1.27
N LEU A 171 -9.11 -18.09 2.09
CA LEU A 171 -7.84 -18.08 2.83
C LEU A 171 -7.93 -18.93 4.10
N PRO A 172 -6.80 -19.54 4.51
CA PRO A 172 -6.60 -20.02 5.87
C PRO A 172 -6.89 -18.93 6.89
N ARG A 173 -7.39 -19.31 8.07
CA ARG A 173 -7.80 -18.34 9.11
C ARG A 173 -6.62 -17.79 9.92
N ASP A 174 -5.50 -18.48 9.85
CA ASP A 174 -4.21 -18.05 10.38
C ASP A 174 -3.41 -17.18 9.40
N THR A 175 -3.90 -16.93 8.18
CA THR A 175 -3.28 -15.98 7.25
C THR A 175 -3.25 -14.58 7.90
N PRO A 176 -2.07 -13.97 8.07
CA PRO A 176 -1.94 -12.59 8.52
C PRO A 176 -2.72 -11.63 7.63
N VAL A 177 -3.53 -10.77 8.26
CA VAL A 177 -4.24 -9.69 7.58
C VAL A 177 -3.90 -8.34 8.23
N LEU A 178 -3.45 -7.40 7.41
CA LEU A 178 -3.16 -6.02 7.80
C LEU A 178 -4.29 -5.15 7.29
N VAL A 179 -4.96 -4.45 8.21
CA VAL A 179 -6.23 -3.78 7.93
C VAL A 179 -6.25 -2.39 8.58
N PRO A 180 -7.11 -1.47 8.14
CA PRO A 180 -7.25 -0.20 8.81
C PRO A 180 -7.80 -0.37 10.23
N ALA A 181 -7.43 0.57 11.09
CA ALA A 181 -8.00 0.76 12.41
C ALA A 181 -9.53 0.55 12.44
N GLY A 182 -10.03 -0.19 13.43
CA GLY A 182 -11.46 -0.45 13.63
C GLY A 182 -12.05 -1.59 12.78
N LEU A 183 -11.31 -2.15 11.81
CA LEU A 183 -11.79 -3.24 10.97
C LEU A 183 -11.56 -4.63 11.59
N GLY A 184 -10.76 -4.74 12.66
CA GLY A 184 -10.36 -6.01 13.26
C GLY A 184 -11.54 -6.88 13.70
N ARG A 185 -12.57 -6.28 14.31
CA ARG A 185 -13.80 -7.00 14.71
C ARG A 185 -14.51 -7.68 13.51
N TRP A 186 -14.43 -7.11 12.31
CA TRP A 186 -15.03 -7.71 11.12
C TRP A 186 -14.33 -9.02 10.73
N PHE A 187 -13.01 -9.06 10.86
CA PHE A 187 -12.16 -10.22 10.56
C PHE A 187 -12.26 -11.30 11.64
N HIS A 188 -12.24 -10.93 12.91
CA HIS A 188 -12.41 -11.88 14.01
C HIS A 188 -13.78 -12.57 14.00
N ARG A 189 -14.87 -11.85 13.65
CA ARG A 189 -16.19 -12.49 13.42
C ARG A 189 -16.18 -13.52 12.29
N ARG A 190 -15.21 -13.44 11.38
CA ARG A 190 -14.95 -14.40 10.29
C ARG A 190 -13.83 -15.38 10.63
N ARG A 191 -13.45 -15.46 11.91
CA ARG A 191 -12.50 -16.40 12.51
C ARG A 191 -11.04 -16.19 12.13
N PHE A 192 -10.68 -15.08 11.50
CA PHE A 192 -9.25 -14.77 11.31
C PHE A 192 -8.58 -14.56 12.68
N THR A 193 -7.45 -15.23 12.88
CA THR A 193 -6.73 -15.24 14.16
C THR A 193 -5.58 -14.24 14.18
N HIS A 194 -4.99 -13.92 13.03
CA HIS A 194 -3.85 -13.01 12.91
C HIS A 194 -4.27 -11.72 12.19
N VAL A 195 -4.83 -10.78 12.95
CA VAL A 195 -5.31 -9.49 12.44
C VAL A 195 -4.49 -8.37 13.05
N THR A 196 -3.83 -7.56 12.22
CA THR A 196 -3.11 -6.36 12.67
C THR A 196 -3.82 -5.13 12.13
N GLU A 197 -4.30 -4.28 13.04
CA GLU A 197 -4.89 -3.00 12.69
C GLU A 197 -3.80 -1.91 12.62
N LEU A 198 -3.84 -1.08 11.58
CA LEU A 198 -2.88 -0.01 11.30
C LEU A 198 -3.58 1.36 11.14
N ASP A 199 -2.87 2.44 11.48
CA ASP A 199 -3.31 3.84 11.31
C ASP A 199 -2.64 4.47 10.08
#